data_AF-A0A239R6H3-F1
#
_entry.id   AF-A0A239R6H3-F1
#
_cell.length_a   1.000
_cell.length_b   1.000
_cell.length_c   1.000
_cell.angle_alpha   90.00
_cell.angle_beta   90.00
_cell.angle_gamma   90.00
#
_symmetry.space_group_name_H-M   'P 1'
#
loop_
_entity.id
_entity.type
_entity.pdbx_description
1 polymer ?
#
loop_
_entity_poly.entity_id
_entity_poly.type
_entity_poly.pdbx_seq_one_letter_code
_entity_poly.pdbx_strand_id
1 'polypeptide(L)'
;MNNTYKFAVIIRQEKILDSICADKKTKQRYLDYAYKRGLKNALQQLINNQIINDYDVRRILCFSDEHTTATNGRYELEESLEMEFKRGVHNYNYTSYYPALFKSLESVTVDYCNSANKTLVRAADIVANKIYYYVTTNQITRLKSTKNLFYIFLPEIRD
;
A
#
# COMPACT_ATOMS: atom_id res chain seq x y z
N MET A 1 -8.45 -2.56 -18.39
CA MET A 1 -8.60 -2.77 -16.94
C MET A 1 -9.72 -1.88 -16.37
N ASN A 2 -10.97 -2.04 -16.84
CA ASN A 2 -12.09 -1.20 -16.39
C ASN A 2 -12.81 -1.74 -15.14
N ASN A 3 -12.53 -2.97 -14.73
CA ASN A 3 -13.12 -3.65 -13.57
C ASN A 3 -12.11 -3.88 -12.44
N THR A 4 -11.06 -3.06 -12.36
CA THR A 4 -10.02 -3.17 -11.33
C THR A 4 -9.96 -1.89 -10.51
N TYR A 5 -9.78 -2.04 -9.21
CA TYR A 5 -9.46 -0.94 -8.32
C TYR A 5 -7.96 -0.73 -8.28
N LYS A 6 -7.56 0.54 -8.23
CA LYS A 6 -6.16 0.97 -8.18
C LYS A 6 -5.97 1.74 -6.89
N PHE A 7 -4.78 1.65 -6.34
CA PHE A 7 -4.37 2.55 -5.27
C PHE A 7 -3.01 3.17 -5.56
N ALA A 8 -2.74 4.32 -4.95
CA ALA A 8 -1.46 4.97 -5.03
C ALA A 8 -1.09 5.68 -3.73
N VAL A 9 0.20 5.75 -3.48
CA VAL A 9 0.76 6.46 -2.33
C VAL A 9 1.69 7.52 -2.87
N ILE A 10 1.34 8.78 -2.63
CA ILE A 10 2.07 9.93 -3.14
C ILE A 10 2.93 10.46 -2.00
N ILE A 11 4.25 10.29 -2.15
CA ILE A 11 5.21 10.65 -1.11
C ILE A 11 5.80 12.03 -1.42
N ARG A 12 5.59 12.97 -0.49
CA ARG A 12 6.22 14.29 -0.48
C ARG A 12 7.59 14.20 0.17
N GLN A 13 8.60 13.94 -0.66
CA GLN A 13 9.96 13.70 -0.19
C GLN A 13 10.54 14.88 0.61
N GLU A 14 10.12 16.10 0.30
CA GLU A 14 10.53 17.33 0.99
C GLU A 14 10.07 17.41 2.46
N LYS A 15 9.12 16.56 2.86
CA LYS A 15 8.59 16.48 4.24
C LYS A 15 9.03 15.22 4.98
N ILE A 16 9.91 14.42 4.38
CA ILE A 16 10.46 13.21 4.99
C ILE A 16 11.76 13.58 5.72
N LEU A 17 11.98 12.99 6.89
CA LEU A 17 13.24 13.12 7.62
C LEU A 17 14.39 12.52 6.78
N ASP A 18 15.49 13.24 6.61
CA ASP A 18 16.64 12.77 5.84
C ASP A 18 17.18 11.41 6.33
N SER A 19 17.03 11.13 7.63
CA SER A 19 17.39 9.84 8.24
C SER A 19 16.66 8.64 7.63
N ILE A 20 15.46 8.84 7.07
CA ILE A 20 14.70 7.80 6.36
C ILE A 20 15.36 7.45 5.02
N CYS A 21 16.01 8.42 4.40
CA CYS A 21 16.72 8.28 3.13
C CYS A 21 18.21 7.95 3.30
N ALA A 22 18.70 7.82 4.54
CA ALA A 22 20.11 7.67 4.85
C ALA A 22 20.72 6.36 4.33
N ASP A 23 19.95 5.28 4.30
CA ASP A 23 20.42 3.98 3.82
C ASP A 23 19.31 3.19 3.10
N LYS A 24 19.73 2.22 2.28
CA LYS A 24 18.83 1.41 1.45
C LYS A 24 17.78 0.65 2.28
N LYS A 25 18.14 0.18 3.48
CA LYS A 25 17.25 -0.61 4.35
C LYS A 25 16.19 0.28 4.97
N THR A 26 16.57 1.44 5.51
CA THR A 26 15.60 2.39 6.08
C THR A 26 14.64 2.94 5.01
N LYS A 27 15.17 3.21 3.81
CA LYS A 27 14.34 3.59 2.66
C LYS A 27 13.33 2.49 2.32
N GLN A 28 13.77 1.23 2.23
CA GLN A 28 12.88 0.10 1.94
C GLN A 28 11.78 -0.02 3.00
N ARG A 29 12.12 0.06 4.29
CA ARG A 29 11.15 0.02 5.38
C ARG A 29 10.10 1.12 5.28
N TYR A 30 10.50 2.33 4.87
CA TYR A 30 9.55 3.41 4.64
C TYR A 30 8.63 3.13 3.45
N LEU A 31 9.16 2.54 2.37
CA LEU A 31 8.34 2.12 1.23
C LEU A 31 7.35 1.01 1.62
N ASP A 32 7.76 0.04 2.45
CA ASP A 32 6.88 -1.01 2.95
C ASP A 32 5.78 -0.43 3.86
N TYR A 33 6.14 0.52 4.73
CA TYR A 33 5.18 1.30 5.52
C TYR A 33 4.20 2.05 4.63
N ALA A 34 4.70 2.75 3.61
CA ALA A 34 3.89 3.52 2.68
C ALA A 34 2.93 2.61 1.91
N TYR A 35 3.42 1.48 1.39
CA TYR A 35 2.63 0.46 0.70
C TYR A 35 1.51 -0.07 1.60
N LYS A 36 1.84 -0.47 2.84
CA LYS A 36 0.86 -0.94 3.82
C LYS A 36 -0.24 0.11 4.07
N ARG A 37 0.13 1.37 4.29
CA ARG A 37 -0.82 2.47 4.50
C ARG A 37 -1.74 2.66 3.29
N GLY A 38 -1.18 2.64 2.09
CA GLY A 38 -1.94 2.76 0.85
C GLY A 38 -2.92 1.62 0.66
N LEU A 39 -2.46 0.38 0.85
CA LEU A 39 -3.29 -0.81 0.71
C LEU A 39 -4.41 -0.84 1.76
N LYS A 40 -4.11 -0.53 3.02
CA LYS A 40 -5.13 -0.41 4.08
C LYS A 40 -6.19 0.61 3.71
N ASN A 41 -5.79 1.80 3.27
CA ASN A 41 -6.72 2.85 2.86
C ASN A 41 -7.62 2.38 1.72
N ALA A 42 -7.04 1.75 0.69
CA ALA A 42 -7.80 1.25 -0.45
C ALA A 42 -8.82 0.18 -0.03
N LEU A 43 -8.41 -0.80 0.78
CA LEU A 43 -9.29 -1.86 1.26
C LEU A 43 -10.40 -1.30 2.17
N GLN A 44 -10.09 -0.34 3.05
CA GLN A 44 -11.11 0.33 3.87
C GLN A 44 -12.12 1.08 3.00
N GLN A 45 -11.68 1.78 1.96
CA GLN A 45 -12.60 2.45 1.02
C GLN A 45 -13.48 1.45 0.26
N LEU A 46 -12.93 0.29 -0.12
CA LEU A 46 -13.73 -0.77 -0.75
C LEU A 46 -14.80 -1.33 0.20
N ILE A 47 -14.47 -1.54 1.48
CA ILE A 47 -15.43 -1.97 2.51
C ILE A 47 -16.51 -0.90 2.72
N ASN A 48 -16.10 0.36 2.90
CA ASN A 48 -17.02 1.47 3.16
C ASN A 48 -17.98 1.70 1.98
N ASN A 49 -17.51 1.50 0.75
CA ASN A 49 -18.32 1.59 -0.46
C ASN A 49 -19.13 0.31 -0.73
N GLN A 50 -19.14 -0.65 0.18
CA GLN A 50 -19.85 -1.94 0.08
C GLN A 50 -19.46 -2.76 -1.17
N ILE A 51 -18.24 -2.55 -1.67
CA ILE A 51 -17.69 -3.30 -2.82
C ILE A 51 -17.18 -4.67 -2.35
N ILE A 52 -16.63 -4.73 -1.14
CA ILE A 52 -16.22 -5.96 -0.47
C ILE A 52 -16.77 -5.98 0.97
N ASN A 53 -16.98 -7.17 1.51
CA ASN A 53 -17.44 -7.37 2.88
C ASN A 53 -16.27 -7.84 3.77
N ASP A 54 -16.12 -7.24 4.95
CA ASP A 54 -15.05 -7.53 5.90
C ASP A 54 -15.15 -8.93 6.54
N TYR A 55 -16.32 -9.59 6.43
CA TYR A 55 -16.56 -10.97 6.85
C TYR A 55 -16.32 -12.03 5.76
N ASP A 56 -16.32 -11.64 4.49
CA ASP A 56 -16.28 -12.62 3.38
C ASP A 56 -14.85 -12.85 2.85
N VAL A 57 -13.93 -11.93 3.14
CA VAL A 57 -12.54 -12.03 2.69
C VAL A 57 -11.77 -13.04 3.55
N ARG A 58 -11.42 -14.17 2.95
CA ARG A 58 -10.64 -15.25 3.60
C ARG A 58 -9.14 -15.19 3.36
N ARG A 59 -8.70 -14.70 2.20
CA ARG A 59 -7.28 -14.69 1.82
C ARG A 59 -6.92 -13.45 1.03
N ILE A 60 -5.75 -12.90 1.28
CA ILE A 60 -5.15 -11.80 0.51
C ILE A 60 -3.87 -12.29 -0.13
N LEU A 61 -3.79 -12.18 -1.46
CA LEU A 61 -2.61 -12.52 -2.25
C LEU A 61 -2.00 -11.21 -2.78
N CYS A 62 -0.82 -10.86 -2.30
CA CYS A 62 -0.06 -9.70 -2.74
C CYS A 62 1.05 -10.15 -3.68
N PHE A 63 1.15 -9.51 -4.85
CA PHE A 63 2.21 -9.76 -5.82
C PHE A 63 3.04 -8.48 -5.97
N SER A 64 4.31 -8.54 -5.58
CA SER A 64 5.24 -7.42 -5.71
C SER A 64 6.27 -7.72 -6.80
N ASP A 65 6.75 -6.70 -7.50
CA ASP A 65 7.95 -6.86 -8.32
C ASP A 65 9.16 -7.08 -7.41
N GLU A 66 10.14 -7.83 -7.92
CA GLU A 66 11.40 -8.05 -7.21
C GLU A 66 12.23 -6.76 -7.19
N HIS A 67 12.21 -6.09 -6.05
CA HIS A 67 13.22 -5.10 -5.68
C HIS A 67 14.21 -5.83 -4.78
N THR A 68 15.52 -5.68 -4.99
CA THR A 68 16.61 -6.37 -4.24
C THR A 68 16.27 -6.50 -2.76
N THR A 69 15.62 -7.60 -2.43
CA THR A 69 15.10 -7.87 -1.10
C THR A 69 16.24 -8.58 -0.46
N ALA A 70 17.04 -7.84 0.32
CA ALA A 70 17.84 -8.51 1.34
C ALA A 70 16.86 -9.43 2.09
N THR A 71 17.17 -10.71 2.20
CA THR A 71 16.26 -11.81 2.60
C THR A 71 15.43 -11.51 3.86
N ASN A 72 15.88 -10.58 4.70
CA ASN A 72 15.18 -10.08 5.88
C ASN A 72 13.95 -9.18 5.58
N GLY A 73 13.91 -8.44 4.47
CA GLY A 73 12.80 -7.53 4.14
C GLY A 73 11.53 -8.23 3.65
N ARG A 74 11.67 -9.44 3.07
CA ARG A 74 10.53 -10.24 2.56
C ARG A 74 9.53 -10.58 3.67
N TYR A 75 10.04 -11.00 4.82
CA TYR A 75 9.23 -11.32 6.00
C TYR A 75 8.64 -10.05 6.63
N GLU A 76 9.39 -8.93 6.62
CA GLU A 76 8.92 -7.67 7.22
C GLU A 76 7.61 -7.17 6.59
N LEU A 77 7.44 -7.23 5.26
CA LEU A 77 6.21 -6.76 4.61
C LEU A 77 5.01 -7.70 4.85
N GLU A 78 5.16 -9.01 4.63
CA GLU A 78 4.07 -9.98 4.82
C GLU A 78 3.56 -9.97 6.27
N GLU A 79 4.46 -10.00 7.25
CA GLU A 79 4.11 -9.92 8.67
C GLU A 79 3.43 -8.58 8.99
N SER A 80 3.90 -7.47 8.42
CA SER A 80 3.28 -6.16 8.63
C SER A 80 1.85 -6.10 8.10
N LEU A 81 1.58 -6.73 6.95
CA LEU A 81 0.24 -6.83 6.39
C LEU A 81 -0.64 -7.79 7.21
N GLU A 82 -0.12 -8.94 7.66
CA GLU A 82 -0.87 -9.87 8.51
C GLU A 82 -1.27 -9.21 9.83
N MET A 83 -0.35 -8.49 10.48
CA MET A 83 -0.65 -7.73 11.70
C MET A 83 -1.77 -6.72 11.45
N GLU A 84 -1.66 -5.92 10.39
CA GLU A 84 -2.62 -4.85 10.11
C GLU A 84 -4.01 -5.38 9.71
N PHE A 85 -4.08 -6.48 8.97
CA PHE A 85 -5.33 -6.94 8.33
C PHE A 85 -6.01 -8.08 9.07
N LYS A 86 -5.26 -8.91 9.79
CA LYS A 86 -5.78 -10.12 10.46
C LYS A 86 -5.76 -10.03 11.99
N ARG A 87 -4.69 -9.47 12.58
CA ARG A 87 -4.50 -9.50 14.05
C ARG A 87 -4.93 -8.22 14.75
N GLY A 88 -4.81 -7.07 14.09
CA GLY A 88 -4.90 -5.76 14.70
C GLY A 88 -3.53 -5.28 15.19
N VAL A 89 -3.41 -3.96 15.37
CA VAL A 89 -2.14 -3.31 15.73
C VAL A 89 -2.33 -2.33 16.88
N HIS A 90 -1.37 -2.32 17.80
CA HIS A 90 -1.26 -1.27 18.81
C HIS A 90 -0.51 -0.06 18.23
N ASN A 91 -0.79 1.13 18.75
CA ASN A 91 0.08 2.27 18.50
C ASN A 91 1.45 2.07 19.19
N TYR A 92 2.44 2.90 18.82
CA TYR A 92 3.82 2.78 19.33
C TYR A 92 3.92 2.83 20.87
N ASN A 93 3.03 3.59 21.52
CA ASN A 93 3.00 3.70 22.98
C ASN A 93 2.07 2.66 23.65
N TYR A 94 1.51 1.72 22.91
CA TYR A 94 0.54 0.70 23.36
C TYR A 94 -0.74 1.24 24.04
N THR A 95 -1.00 2.55 23.95
CA THR A 95 -2.18 3.20 24.55
C THR A 95 -3.45 3.07 23.72
N SER A 96 -3.34 2.70 22.44
CA SER A 96 -4.49 2.53 21.55
C SER A 96 -4.37 1.25 20.75
N TYR A 97 -5.48 0.51 20.67
CA TYR A 97 -5.60 -0.69 19.86
C TYR A 97 -6.46 -0.38 18.63
N TYR A 98 -5.95 -0.75 17.46
CA TYR A 98 -6.67 -0.70 16.21
C TYR A 98 -7.02 -2.12 15.78
N PRO A 99 -8.32 -2.46 15.64
CA PRO A 99 -8.74 -3.80 15.28
C PRO A 99 -8.28 -4.18 13.87
N ALA A 100 -8.23 -5.48 13.62
CA ALA A 100 -7.98 -6.05 12.30
C ALA A 100 -8.99 -5.52 11.28
N LEU A 101 -8.54 -5.35 10.03
CA LEU A 101 -9.40 -4.87 8.96
C LEU A 101 -10.46 -5.91 8.53
N PHE A 102 -10.11 -7.20 8.59
CA PHE A 102 -10.98 -8.30 8.19
C PHE A 102 -11.22 -9.25 9.35
N LYS A 103 -12.46 -9.70 9.53
CA LYS A 103 -12.87 -10.52 10.68
C LYS A 103 -12.69 -12.01 10.44
N SER A 104 -12.63 -12.44 9.18
CA SER A 104 -12.54 -13.84 8.78
C SER A 104 -11.31 -14.14 7.92
N LEU A 105 -10.29 -13.28 7.99
CA LEU A 105 -9.07 -13.44 7.21
C LEU A 105 -8.20 -14.56 7.79
N GLU A 106 -7.93 -15.56 6.96
CA GLU A 106 -7.15 -16.74 7.32
C GLU A 106 -5.66 -16.52 7.01
N SER A 107 -5.34 -15.94 5.85
CA SER A 107 -3.96 -15.69 5.44
C SER A 107 -3.77 -14.43 4.60
N VAL A 108 -2.58 -13.83 4.75
CA VAL A 108 -2.01 -12.83 3.85
C VAL A 108 -0.70 -13.41 3.34
N THR A 109 -0.47 -13.35 2.02
CA THR A 109 0.77 -13.86 1.41
C THR A 109 1.35 -12.80 0.48
N VAL A 110 2.67 -12.67 0.48
CA VAL A 110 3.41 -11.76 -0.39
C VAL A 110 4.38 -12.55 -1.26
N ASP A 111 4.05 -12.62 -2.55
CA ASP A 111 4.87 -13.24 -3.57
C ASP A 111 5.66 -12.18 -4.33
N TYR A 112 6.98 -12.30 -4.27
CA TYR A 112 7.91 -11.50 -5.07
C TYR A 112 8.08 -12.18 -6.41
N CYS A 113 7.84 -11.41 -7.47
CA CYS A 113 7.69 -11.93 -8.81
C CYS A 113 8.58 -11.13 -9.74
N ASN A 114 9.25 -11.80 -10.68
CA ASN A 114 9.87 -11.10 -11.79
C ASN A 114 8.76 -10.46 -12.67
N SER A 115 8.72 -9.12 -12.71
CA SER A 115 7.74 -8.34 -13.50
C SER A 115 7.67 -8.72 -14.97
N ALA A 116 8.69 -9.40 -15.52
CA ALA A 116 8.64 -9.95 -16.88
C ALA A 116 7.50 -10.95 -17.11
N ASN A 117 6.97 -11.58 -16.06
CA ASN A 117 6.00 -12.67 -16.18
C ASN A 117 4.60 -12.36 -15.62
N LYS A 118 4.39 -11.20 -14.97
CA LYS A 118 3.09 -10.85 -14.36
C LYS A 118 2.50 -9.53 -14.89
N THR A 119 1.46 -9.62 -15.70
CA THR A 119 0.77 -8.49 -16.35
C THR A 119 0.27 -7.42 -15.38
N LEU A 120 -0.22 -7.81 -14.19
CA LEU A 120 -0.75 -6.86 -13.21
C LEU A 120 0.34 -6.04 -12.52
N VAL A 121 1.54 -6.60 -12.34
CA VAL A 121 2.69 -5.89 -11.78
C VAL A 121 3.13 -4.79 -12.74
N ARG A 122 3.31 -5.13 -14.02
CA ARG A 122 3.59 -4.12 -15.07
C ARG A 122 2.51 -3.04 -15.18
N ALA A 123 1.24 -3.42 -15.02
CA ALA A 123 0.15 -2.47 -15.02
C ALA A 123 0.24 -1.50 -13.83
N ALA A 124 0.68 -1.97 -12.66
CA ALA A 124 0.94 -1.11 -11.51
C ALA A 124 2.06 -0.09 -11.80
N ASP A 125 3.14 -0.50 -12.46
CA ASP A 125 4.22 0.42 -12.88
C ASP A 125 3.73 1.52 -13.83
N ILE A 126 2.90 1.16 -14.81
CA ILE A 126 2.29 2.12 -15.73
C ILE A 126 1.40 3.12 -14.96
N VAL A 127 0.60 2.63 -14.01
CA VAL A 127 -0.24 3.48 -13.15
C VAL A 127 0.62 4.41 -12.29
N ALA A 128 1.70 3.91 -11.70
CA ALA A 128 2.62 4.70 -10.88
C ALA A 128 3.26 5.83 -11.70
N ASN A 129 3.78 5.54 -12.89
CA ASN A 129 4.36 6.54 -13.79
C ASN A 129 3.35 7.60 -14.22
N LYS A 130 2.11 7.19 -14.52
CA LYS A 130 1.02 8.10 -14.88
C LYS A 130 0.66 9.05 -13.72
N ILE A 131 0.58 8.52 -12.51
CA ILE A 131 0.28 9.29 -11.30
C ILE A 131 1.43 10.26 -10.99
N TYR A 132 2.67 9.81 -11.10
CA TYR A 132 3.85 10.65 -10.95
C TYR A 132 3.80 11.85 -11.92
N TYR A 133 3.51 11.60 -13.19
CA TYR A 133 3.33 12.67 -14.18
C TYR A 133 2.23 13.66 -13.78
N TYR A 134 1.06 13.18 -13.33
CA TYR A 134 -0.03 14.06 -12.89
C TYR A 134 0.32 14.91 -11.68
N VAL A 135 1.03 14.36 -10.70
CA VAL A 135 1.42 15.10 -9.49
C VAL A 135 2.47 16.16 -9.83
N THR A 136 3.52 15.78 -10.57
CA THR A 136 4.65 16.66 -10.92
C THR A 136 4.26 17.80 -11.86
N THR A 137 3.25 17.59 -12.71
CA THR A 137 2.71 18.64 -13.62
C THR A 137 1.54 19.42 -13.01
N ASN A 138 1.28 19.28 -11.70
CA ASN A 138 0.20 19.93 -10.97
C ASN A 138 -1.21 19.65 -11.55
N GLN A 139 -1.41 18.50 -12.19
CA GLN A 139 -2.68 18.06 -12.79
C GLN A 139 -3.51 17.21 -11.80
N ILE A 140 -3.66 17.68 -10.56
CA ILE A 140 -4.34 16.94 -9.47
C ILE A 140 -5.80 16.62 -9.82
N THR A 141 -6.46 17.46 -10.62
CA THR A 141 -7.82 17.19 -11.14
C THR A 141 -7.89 15.89 -11.93
N ARG A 142 -6.83 15.50 -12.63
CA ARG A 142 -6.76 14.22 -13.37
C ARG A 142 -6.60 13.00 -12.48
N LEU A 143 -6.03 13.17 -11.28
CA LEU A 143 -6.04 12.09 -10.27
C LEU A 143 -7.47 11.83 -9.83
N LYS A 144 -8.22 12.89 -9.49
CA LYS A 144 -9.62 12.78 -9.06
C LYS A 144 -10.55 12.18 -10.12
N SER A 145 -10.27 12.46 -11.41
CA SER A 145 -11.06 11.88 -12.51
C SER A 145 -10.63 10.46 -12.91
N THR A 146 -9.55 9.92 -12.33
CA THR A 146 -9.12 8.56 -12.62
C THR A 146 -10.08 7.56 -11.96
N LYS A 147 -10.86 6.86 -12.77
CA LYS A 147 -11.83 5.85 -12.31
C LYS A 147 -11.19 4.81 -11.38
N ASN A 148 -11.86 4.52 -10.27
CA ASN A 148 -11.50 3.50 -9.28
C ASN A 148 -10.06 3.66 -8.73
N LEU A 149 -9.56 4.90 -8.61
CA LEU A 149 -8.28 5.19 -8.00
C LEU A 149 -8.48 5.70 -6.58
N PHE A 150 -7.96 4.96 -5.60
CA PHE A 150 -7.78 5.44 -4.24
C PHE A 150 -6.35 5.98 -4.11
N TYR A 151 -6.16 7.10 -3.43
CA TYR A 151 -4.80 7.60 -3.20
C TYR A 151 -4.69 8.33 -1.88
N ILE A 152 -3.50 8.30 -1.30
CA ILE A 152 -3.14 9.03 -0.09
C ILE A 152 -1.85 9.82 -0.32
N PHE A 153 -1.69 10.90 0.44
CA PHE A 153 -0.42 11.63 0.52
C PHE A 153 0.30 11.28 1.82
N LEU A 154 1.61 11.08 1.74
CA LEU A 154 2.49 10.90 2.89
C LEU A 154 3.61 11.96 2.91
N PRO A 155 3.98 12.51 4.09
CA PRO A 155 3.25 12.38 5.36
C PRO A 155 1.85 13.00 5.27
N GLU A 156 0.89 12.45 6.02
CA GLU A 156 -0.47 13.00 6.10
C GLU A 156 -0.37 14.40 6.72
N ILE A 157 -0.86 15.41 5.99
CA ILE A 157 -1.02 16.74 6.55
C ILE A 157 -2.19 16.62 7.51
N ARG A 158 -1.89 16.63 8.82
CA ARG A 158 -2.91 16.84 9.84
C ARG A 158 -3.19 18.34 9.82
N ASP A 159 -4.35 18.71 9.27
CA ASP A 159 -4.94 20.03 9.48
C ASP A 159 -5.38 20.17 10.95
#